data_AF-A0A7Y5QG04-F1
#
_entry.id   AF-A0A7Y5QG04-F1
#
_cell.length_a   1.000
_cell.length_b   1.000
_cell.length_c   1.000
_cell.angle_alpha   90.00
_cell.angle_beta   90.00
_cell.angle_gamma   90.00
#
_symmetry.space_group_name_H-M   'P 1'
#
loop_
_entity.id
_entity.type
_entity.pdbx_description
1 polymer ?
#
loop_
_entity_poly.entity_id
_entity_poly.type
_entity_poly.pdbx_seq_one_letter_code
_entity_poly.pdbx_strand_id
1 'polypeptide(L)'
;MVHQIVAIDTYGSQRVTDPRTRQVVSAYKLGYSSAVTAILLALYEVRAREVSPKGASYRYLQLDGEVSVRHGYLLLMVTPDELAKAECAARDYPRAGAYLWRDGRWWELPNSRTAAYAEPIGSAGPRFDPTGFRPVSPSSGERESGADGITAERSRRSPGETPWWWLKGDTYPHRELLRQQGARFSGKRRQWYWVGWELPSTILALIDDAKPQPVPDSDVPPQAVAPEMSPALAAMVEQALAEDDVQEQSGLPPEPAPNLEPEAPAIRISRPTPFPTEGEPLDAIQTAIREAKAISITPPTRPAAPIRPTGRAVPIAQAYCGELTGSITGQVYCYGWAIHDGVCVYVNMGGPRSGVEAIRAKLSKGEIVTIVPEEAPAVELTAGEGNTGMYHASLQTIPEARFTSLILLHDWAVHPNYGGAATTFILRTSEEQAQAKLRHHVAQLVNLPVFDAWTSFLWQAGHAAMLVRPTRSAGGMDLLTVALDATAWTRLITGGLEQGAIALPRVG
;
A
#
# COMPACT_ATOMS: atom_id res chain seq x y z
N MET A 1 -30.65 14.64 -7.95
CA MET A 1 -30.76 14.06 -6.60
C MET A 1 -29.49 14.40 -5.85
N VAL A 2 -29.55 14.74 -4.56
CA VAL A 2 -28.32 15.07 -3.80
C VAL A 2 -27.68 13.76 -3.38
N HIS A 3 -26.62 13.38 -4.08
CA HIS A 3 -25.82 12.22 -3.70
C HIS A 3 -25.00 12.51 -2.45
N GLN A 4 -24.79 11.49 -1.63
CA GLN A 4 -24.05 11.58 -0.38
C GLN A 4 -22.83 10.66 -0.42
N ILE A 5 -21.75 11.09 0.24
CA ILE A 5 -20.51 10.31 0.27
C ILE A 5 -20.47 9.47 1.54
N VAL A 6 -20.31 8.16 1.38
CA VAL A 6 -20.12 7.22 2.47
C VAL A 6 -18.73 6.57 2.36
N ALA A 7 -18.02 6.49 3.48
CA ALA A 7 -16.75 5.79 3.61
C ALA A 7 -16.95 4.49 4.40
N ILE A 8 -16.53 3.35 3.83
CA ILE A 8 -16.68 2.03 4.45
C ILE A 8 -15.30 1.44 4.77
N ASP A 9 -15.07 1.05 6.02
CA ASP A 9 -13.79 0.55 6.53
C ASP A 9 -13.32 -0.71 5.79
N THR A 10 -12.06 -0.78 5.37
CA THR A 10 -11.45 -1.91 4.68
C THR A 10 -9.96 -2.04 4.99
N TYR A 11 -9.47 -3.28 5.06
CA TYR A 11 -8.04 -3.58 5.20
C TYR A 11 -7.32 -3.68 3.84
N GLY A 12 -7.99 -3.30 2.74
CA GLY A 12 -7.47 -3.37 1.38
C GLY A 12 -7.91 -4.63 0.62
N SER A 13 -7.36 -4.80 -0.58
CA SER A 13 -7.65 -5.94 -1.45
C SER A 13 -6.61 -7.06 -1.27
N GLN A 14 -7.07 -8.31 -1.35
CA GLN A 14 -6.22 -9.50 -1.28
C GLN A 14 -6.71 -10.54 -2.30
N ARG A 15 -5.78 -11.30 -2.89
CA ARG A 15 -6.12 -12.46 -3.72
C ARG A 15 -6.50 -13.64 -2.82
N VAL A 16 -7.69 -14.19 -3.01
CA VAL A 16 -8.22 -15.32 -2.24
C VAL A 16 -8.81 -16.37 -3.19
N THR A 17 -8.74 -17.63 -2.79
CA THR A 17 -9.39 -18.72 -3.54
C THR A 17 -10.87 -18.75 -3.17
N ASP A 18 -11.73 -18.52 -4.16
CA ASP A 18 -13.19 -18.61 -3.99
C ASP A 18 -13.57 -20.05 -3.61
N PRO A 19 -14.22 -20.29 -2.47
CA PRO A 19 -14.56 -21.64 -2.03
C PRO A 19 -15.57 -22.35 -2.95
N ARG A 20 -16.33 -21.61 -3.78
CA ARG A 20 -17.32 -22.16 -4.70
C ARG A 20 -16.71 -22.53 -6.04
N THR A 21 -15.96 -21.62 -6.66
CA THR A 21 -15.39 -21.82 -8.00
C THR A 21 -13.99 -22.42 -7.97
N ARG A 22 -13.33 -22.41 -6.81
CA ARG A 22 -11.90 -22.75 -6.63
C ARG A 22 -10.93 -21.88 -7.42
N GLN A 23 -11.40 -20.77 -7.99
CA GLN A 23 -10.58 -19.81 -8.72
C GLN A 23 -9.99 -18.76 -7.77
N VAL A 24 -8.81 -18.24 -8.10
CA VAL A 24 -8.20 -17.14 -7.34
C VAL A 24 -8.78 -15.82 -7.81
N VAL A 25 -9.55 -15.16 -6.94
CA VAL A 25 -10.21 -13.87 -7.20
C VAL A 25 -9.58 -12.76 -6.34
N SER A 26 -9.70 -11.51 -6.80
CA SER A 26 -9.35 -10.34 -5.98
C SER A 26 -10.57 -9.94 -5.14
N ALA A 27 -10.40 -9.83 -3.83
CA ALA A 27 -11.48 -9.50 -2.90
C ALA A 27 -11.03 -8.51 -1.83
N TYR A 28 -11.98 -7.73 -1.30
CA TYR A 28 -11.72 -6.79 -0.22
C TYR A 28 -11.77 -7.47 1.13
N LYS A 29 -10.73 -7.25 1.93
CA LYS A 29 -10.58 -7.77 3.28
C LYS A 29 -11.31 -6.86 4.28
N LEU A 30 -12.30 -7.42 4.95
CA LEU A 30 -13.24 -6.70 5.82
C LEU A 30 -13.28 -7.30 7.22
N GLY A 31 -13.53 -6.45 8.22
CA GLY A 31 -13.63 -6.87 9.62
C GLY A 31 -14.88 -7.72 9.90
N TYR A 32 -14.74 -8.72 10.78
CA TYR A 32 -15.83 -9.65 11.12
C TYR A 32 -16.88 -9.04 12.07
N SER A 33 -16.47 -8.09 12.91
CA SER A 33 -17.29 -7.54 14.00
C SER A 33 -18.06 -6.26 13.64
N SER A 34 -17.94 -5.78 12.39
CA SER A 34 -18.57 -4.56 11.90
C SER A 34 -19.62 -4.84 10.83
N ALA A 35 -20.58 -3.92 10.66
CA ALA A 35 -21.62 -4.00 9.64
C ALA A 35 -21.11 -3.90 8.19
N VAL A 36 -19.86 -3.48 7.99
CA VAL A 36 -19.20 -3.28 6.68
C VAL A 36 -19.59 -4.32 5.61
N THR A 37 -19.52 -5.61 5.92
CA THR A 37 -19.82 -6.67 4.93
C THR A 37 -21.30 -6.69 4.58
N ALA A 38 -22.19 -6.57 5.57
CA ALA A 38 -23.63 -6.52 5.36
C ALA A 38 -24.05 -5.26 4.58
N ILE A 39 -23.43 -4.12 4.88
CA ILE A 39 -23.67 -2.87 4.16
C ILE A 39 -23.29 -3.03 2.68
N LEU A 40 -22.09 -3.53 2.38
CA LEU A 40 -21.65 -3.69 0.99
C LEU A 40 -22.52 -4.69 0.21
N LEU A 41 -22.93 -5.80 0.83
CA LEU A 41 -23.87 -6.75 0.22
C LEU A 41 -25.24 -6.10 -0.05
N ALA A 42 -25.74 -5.26 0.87
CA ALA A 42 -27.01 -4.56 0.70
C ALA A 42 -26.95 -3.46 -0.38
N LEU A 43 -25.78 -2.84 -0.58
CA LEU A 43 -25.60 -1.76 -1.54
C LEU A 43 -25.31 -2.26 -2.96
N TYR A 44 -24.43 -3.26 -3.10
CA TYR A 44 -24.04 -3.81 -4.41
C TYR A 44 -24.94 -4.96 -4.87
N GLU A 45 -25.73 -5.54 -3.97
CA GLU A 45 -26.67 -6.63 -4.25
C GLU A 45 -25.99 -7.76 -5.03
N VAL A 46 -26.43 -8.04 -6.27
CA VAL A 46 -25.89 -9.10 -7.14
C VAL A 46 -24.43 -8.88 -7.55
N ARG A 47 -23.91 -7.66 -7.40
CA ARG A 47 -22.54 -7.25 -7.76
C ARG A 47 -21.54 -7.39 -6.62
N ALA A 48 -21.98 -7.87 -5.46
CA ALA A 48 -21.11 -8.22 -4.36
C ALA A 48 -21.26 -9.70 -4.04
N ARG A 49 -20.11 -10.37 -3.88
CA ARG A 49 -20.08 -11.79 -3.57
C ARG A 49 -19.11 -12.08 -2.43
N GLU A 50 -19.61 -12.75 -1.40
CA GLU A 50 -18.75 -13.23 -0.33
C GLU A 50 -17.95 -14.46 -0.80
N VAL A 51 -16.63 -14.34 -0.73
CA VAL A 51 -15.65 -15.35 -1.16
C VAL A 51 -14.71 -15.73 -0.01
N SER A 52 -15.18 -15.56 1.24
CA SER A 52 -14.45 -15.87 2.46
C SER A 52 -14.08 -17.37 2.54
N PRO A 53 -12.80 -17.75 2.68
CA PRO A 53 -12.41 -19.12 2.93
C PRO A 53 -12.95 -19.65 4.27
N LYS A 54 -13.19 -20.96 4.36
CA LYS A 54 -13.63 -21.59 5.63
C LYS A 54 -12.56 -21.39 6.70
N GLY A 55 -12.95 -20.80 7.84
CA GLY A 55 -12.05 -20.50 8.96
C GLY A 55 -11.22 -19.22 8.82
N ALA A 56 -11.50 -18.38 7.83
CA ALA A 56 -10.84 -17.09 7.70
C ALA A 56 -11.16 -16.15 8.88
N SER A 57 -10.15 -15.45 9.40
CA SER A 57 -10.31 -14.45 10.48
C SER A 57 -10.91 -13.12 9.99
N TYR A 58 -11.09 -12.96 8.68
CA TYR A 58 -11.66 -11.79 8.02
C TYR A 58 -12.69 -12.24 6.99
N ARG A 59 -13.63 -11.35 6.64
CA ARG A 59 -14.55 -11.58 5.53
C ARG A 59 -13.93 -11.03 4.25
N TYR A 60 -14.06 -11.78 3.16
CA TYR A 60 -13.55 -11.38 1.85
C TYR A 60 -14.72 -11.19 0.91
N LEU A 61 -14.86 -9.98 0.38
CA LEU A 61 -15.95 -9.61 -0.50
C LEU A 61 -15.41 -9.20 -1.87
N GLN A 62 -15.75 -9.96 -2.89
CA GLN A 62 -15.52 -9.57 -4.28
C GLN A 62 -16.58 -8.56 -4.68
N LEU A 63 -16.17 -7.46 -5.29
CA LEU A 63 -17.05 -6.41 -5.80
C LEU A 63 -16.86 -6.29 -7.31
N ASP A 64 -17.96 -6.24 -8.05
CA ASP A 64 -17.97 -6.10 -9.50
C ASP A 64 -18.15 -4.63 -9.89
N GLY A 65 -17.10 -4.04 -10.49
CA GLY A 65 -17.08 -2.66 -10.96
C GLY A 65 -15.84 -1.89 -10.51
N GLU A 66 -15.81 -0.60 -10.80
CA GLU A 66 -14.78 0.28 -10.27
C GLU A 66 -14.93 0.46 -8.75
N VAL A 67 -13.82 0.77 -8.10
CA VAL A 67 -13.73 0.88 -6.65
C VAL A 67 -12.76 2.00 -6.31
N SER A 68 -13.08 2.76 -5.27
CA SER A 68 -12.32 3.94 -4.87
C SER A 68 -11.87 3.74 -3.43
N VAL A 69 -10.62 3.30 -3.24
CA VAL A 69 -10.04 3.07 -1.92
C VAL A 69 -9.15 4.24 -1.53
N ARG A 70 -9.38 4.82 -0.34
CA ARG A 70 -8.56 5.89 0.24
C ARG A 70 -8.38 5.70 1.73
N HIS A 71 -7.12 5.64 2.17
CA HIS A 71 -6.75 5.59 3.59
C HIS A 71 -7.46 4.48 4.38
N GLY A 72 -7.65 3.30 3.78
CA GLY A 72 -8.36 2.19 4.42
C GLY A 72 -9.89 2.30 4.33
N TYR A 73 -10.44 3.14 3.44
CA TYR A 73 -11.88 3.25 3.24
C TYR A 73 -12.27 3.10 1.77
N LEU A 74 -13.34 2.35 1.50
CA LEU A 74 -14.06 2.38 0.24
C LEU A 74 -14.96 3.61 0.24
N LEU A 75 -14.78 4.49 -0.74
CA LEU A 75 -15.57 5.69 -0.94
C LEU A 75 -16.70 5.41 -1.93
N LEU A 76 -17.93 5.51 -1.45
CA LEU A 76 -19.14 5.30 -2.22
C LEU A 76 -19.95 6.59 -2.33
N MET A 77 -20.58 6.75 -3.49
CA MET A 77 -21.60 7.76 -3.73
C MET A 77 -22.96 7.07 -3.62
N VAL A 78 -23.74 7.43 -2.61
CA VAL A 78 -25.03 6.78 -2.34
C VAL A 78 -26.19 7.75 -2.51
N THR A 79 -27.29 7.22 -3.02
CA THR A 79 -28.61 7.86 -3.01
C THR A 79 -29.23 7.79 -1.60
N PRO A 80 -30.28 8.58 -1.32
CA PRO A 80 -30.98 8.49 -0.03
C PRO A 80 -31.52 7.09 0.28
N ASP A 81 -31.99 6.36 -0.73
CA ASP A 81 -32.52 5.00 -0.56
C ASP A 81 -31.41 4.00 -0.26
N GLU A 82 -30.27 4.11 -0.95
CA GLU A 82 -29.07 3.31 -0.65
C GLU A 82 -28.51 3.62 0.74
N LEU A 83 -28.50 4.89 1.15
CA LEU A 83 -28.12 5.25 2.52
C LEU A 83 -29.06 4.61 3.54
N ALA A 84 -30.38 4.65 3.30
CA ALA A 84 -31.34 4.00 4.18
C ALA A 84 -31.12 2.47 4.28
N LYS A 85 -30.77 1.80 3.16
CA LYS A 85 -30.36 0.39 3.16
C LYS A 85 -29.11 0.17 4.02
N ALA A 86 -28.09 1.02 3.87
CA ALA A 86 -26.86 0.95 4.65
C ALA A 86 -27.10 1.17 6.15
N GLU A 87 -27.93 2.14 6.52
CA GLU A 87 -28.34 2.38 7.91
C GLU A 87 -29.10 1.17 8.48
N CYS A 88 -30.03 0.60 7.71
CA CYS A 88 -30.79 -0.57 8.12
C CYS A 88 -29.85 -1.76 8.42
N ALA A 89 -28.93 -2.06 7.50
CA ALA A 89 -27.93 -3.11 7.70
C ALA A 89 -26.99 -2.83 8.88
N ALA A 90 -26.66 -1.56 9.16
CA ALA A 90 -25.78 -1.18 10.25
C ALA A 90 -26.38 -1.39 11.66
N ARG A 91 -27.71 -1.30 11.79
CA ARG A 91 -28.42 -1.40 13.07
C ARG A 91 -28.32 -2.75 13.76
N ASP A 92 -28.01 -3.82 13.02
CA ASP A 92 -27.87 -5.16 13.58
C ASP A 92 -26.50 -5.42 14.20
N TYR A 93 -25.55 -4.48 14.08
CA TYR A 93 -24.15 -4.68 14.48
C TYR A 93 -23.74 -3.69 15.57
N PRO A 94 -22.83 -4.08 16.48
CA PRO A 94 -22.33 -3.20 17.54
C PRO A 94 -21.44 -2.05 17.05
N ARG A 95 -20.91 -2.15 15.82
CA ARG A 95 -20.12 -1.12 15.15
C ARG A 95 -20.54 -1.07 13.69
N ALA A 96 -20.83 0.12 13.17
CA ALA A 96 -21.17 0.27 11.76
C ALA A 96 -19.92 0.05 10.89
N GLY A 97 -18.82 0.73 11.22
CA GLY A 97 -17.62 0.76 10.38
C GLY A 97 -17.87 1.46 9.03
N ALA A 98 -18.94 2.26 8.96
CA ALA A 98 -19.30 3.08 7.81
C ALA A 98 -19.60 4.50 8.29
N TYR A 99 -19.20 5.49 7.50
CA TYR A 99 -19.17 6.89 7.89
C TYR A 99 -19.76 7.76 6.78
N LEU A 100 -20.72 8.60 7.10
CA LEU A 100 -21.35 9.57 6.21
C LEU A 100 -20.61 10.91 6.27
N TRP A 101 -20.28 11.49 5.11
CA TRP A 101 -19.78 12.86 5.04
C TRP A 101 -20.94 13.85 5.00
N ARG A 102 -21.02 14.73 5.99
CA ARG A 102 -22.03 15.78 6.08
C ARG A 102 -21.52 16.96 6.90
N ASP A 103 -21.87 18.17 6.47
CA ASP A 103 -21.54 19.42 7.18
C ASP A 103 -20.03 19.57 7.45
N GLY A 104 -19.20 19.10 6.50
CA GLY A 104 -17.74 19.16 6.58
C GLY A 104 -17.11 18.18 7.58
N ARG A 105 -17.85 17.17 8.04
CA ARG A 105 -17.39 16.16 9.02
C ARG A 105 -17.86 14.75 8.66
N TRP A 106 -17.17 13.76 9.22
CA TRP A 106 -17.57 12.36 9.15
C TRP A 106 -18.45 12.00 10.35
N TRP A 107 -19.54 11.28 10.08
CA TRP A 107 -20.49 10.78 11.06
C TRP A 107 -20.61 9.27 10.93
N GLU A 108 -20.38 8.51 11.99
CA GLU A 108 -20.64 7.07 11.98
C GLU A 108 -22.14 6.81 11.80
N LEU A 109 -22.49 5.83 10.96
CA LEU A 109 -23.88 5.42 10.76
C LEU A 109 -24.49 4.89 12.07
N PRO A 110 -25.82 5.05 12.26
CA PRO A 110 -26.55 4.38 13.34
C PRO A 110 -26.25 2.88 13.39
N ASN A 111 -26.10 2.35 14.59
CA ASN A 111 -25.78 0.95 14.84
C ASN A 111 -26.54 0.42 16.07
N SER A 112 -26.32 -0.84 16.47
CA SER A 112 -27.09 -1.44 17.57
C SER A 112 -26.88 -0.78 18.93
N ARG A 113 -25.77 -0.05 19.11
CA ARG A 113 -25.43 0.68 20.35
C ARG A 113 -25.88 2.13 20.31
N THR A 114 -26.00 2.72 19.12
CA THR A 114 -26.29 4.15 18.97
C THR A 114 -27.27 4.38 17.83
N ALA A 115 -28.49 4.76 18.18
CA ALA A 115 -29.60 4.87 17.23
C ALA A 115 -29.52 6.10 16.30
N ALA A 116 -28.69 7.08 16.67
CA ALA A 116 -28.43 8.31 15.93
C ALA A 116 -27.01 8.30 15.34
N TYR A 117 -26.77 9.19 14.40
CA TYR A 117 -25.42 9.49 13.91
C TYR A 117 -24.53 9.98 15.05
N ALA A 118 -23.29 9.47 15.09
CA ALA A 118 -22.33 9.82 16.12
C ALA A 118 -21.01 10.28 15.51
N GLU A 119 -20.32 11.22 16.18
CA GLU A 119 -18.95 11.55 15.79
C GLU A 119 -18.03 10.34 16.07
N PRO A 120 -17.10 10.00 15.15
CA PRO A 120 -16.16 8.91 15.37
C PRO A 120 -15.30 9.13 16.61
N ILE A 121 -15.22 8.12 17.49
CA ILE A 121 -14.48 8.24 18.76
C ILE A 121 -13.01 7.86 18.56
N GLY A 122 -12.09 8.75 18.96
CA GLY A 122 -10.66 8.49 19.03
C GLY A 122 -9.97 8.36 17.66
N SER A 123 -9.44 7.17 17.36
CA SER A 123 -8.84 6.84 16.06
C SER A 123 -9.78 6.13 15.09
N ALA A 124 -11.05 5.97 15.46
CA ALA A 124 -12.06 5.44 14.55
C ALA A 124 -12.46 6.51 13.52
N GLY A 125 -12.70 6.07 12.28
CA GLY A 125 -13.25 6.90 11.20
C GLY A 125 -12.24 7.69 10.37
N PRO A 126 -12.65 8.17 9.18
CA PRO A 126 -11.76 8.86 8.26
C PRO A 126 -11.39 10.26 8.78
N ARG A 127 -10.16 10.69 8.47
CA ARG A 127 -9.62 12.01 8.88
C ARG A 127 -9.31 12.93 7.69
N PHE A 128 -9.90 12.66 6.54
CA PHE A 128 -9.66 13.41 5.31
C PHE A 128 -10.96 13.99 4.74
N ASP A 129 -10.86 15.05 3.95
CA ASP A 129 -11.99 15.63 3.23
C ASP A 129 -12.24 14.86 1.92
N PRO A 130 -13.44 14.28 1.72
CA PRO A 130 -13.72 13.48 0.55
C PRO A 130 -14.10 14.31 -0.70
N THR A 131 -14.38 15.61 -0.58
CA THR A 131 -15.01 16.44 -1.63
C THR A 131 -14.21 16.55 -2.93
N GLY A 132 -12.92 16.23 -2.92
CA GLY A 132 -12.08 16.19 -4.12
C GLY A 132 -11.93 14.79 -4.76
N PHE A 133 -12.47 13.74 -4.16
CA PHE A 133 -12.40 12.40 -4.75
C PHE A 133 -13.56 12.15 -5.70
N ARG A 134 -13.43 11.08 -6.49
CA ARG A 134 -14.51 10.52 -7.32
C ARG A 134 -14.95 9.20 -6.68
N PRO A 135 -15.92 9.22 -5.73
CA PRO A 135 -16.49 8.01 -5.18
C PRO A 135 -17.25 7.24 -6.26
N VAL A 136 -17.43 5.94 -6.06
CA VAL A 136 -18.14 5.07 -7.01
C VAL A 136 -19.59 4.91 -6.58
N SER A 137 -20.54 4.91 -7.51
CA SER A 137 -21.92 4.54 -7.20
C SER A 137 -22.01 3.01 -7.07
N PRO A 138 -22.55 2.45 -5.97
CA PRO A 138 -22.63 1.00 -5.80
C PRO A 138 -23.63 0.35 -6.76
N SER A 139 -24.69 1.06 -7.18
CA SER A 139 -25.68 0.57 -8.14
C SER A 139 -25.14 0.50 -9.57
N SER A 140 -24.45 1.53 -10.06
CA SER A 140 -23.84 1.51 -11.40
C SER A 140 -22.45 0.88 -11.43
N GLY A 141 -21.75 0.85 -10.29
CA GLY A 141 -20.34 0.43 -10.15
C GLY A 141 -19.40 1.17 -11.10
N GLU A 142 -19.84 2.31 -11.60
CA GLU A 142 -19.07 3.26 -12.39
C GLU A 142 -18.71 4.43 -11.50
N ARG A 143 -17.49 4.97 -11.68
CA ARG A 143 -17.18 6.28 -11.10
C ARG A 143 -18.10 7.29 -11.76
N GLU A 144 -18.75 8.11 -10.94
CA GLU A 144 -19.54 9.23 -11.43
C GLU A 144 -18.63 10.12 -12.32
N SER A 145 -18.99 10.21 -13.60
CA SER A 145 -18.39 11.14 -14.56
C SER A 145 -18.70 12.55 -14.08
N GLY A 146 -17.80 13.10 -13.26
CA GLY A 146 -18.04 14.37 -12.59
C GLY A 146 -18.23 15.51 -13.58
N ALA A 147 -19.48 16.00 -13.65
CA ALA A 147 -19.96 17.12 -14.47
C ALA A 147 -19.75 16.94 -15.98
N ASP A 148 -20.82 17.09 -16.76
CA ASP A 148 -20.75 17.19 -18.22
C ASP A 148 -19.84 18.38 -18.59
N GLY A 149 -18.59 18.06 -18.89
CA GLY A 149 -17.64 18.96 -19.51
C GLY A 149 -16.69 19.78 -18.62
N ILE A 150 -15.79 20.49 -19.29
CA ILE A 150 -14.76 21.33 -18.66
C ILE A 150 -15.31 22.75 -18.51
N THR A 151 -15.22 23.30 -17.31
CA THR A 151 -15.59 24.71 -17.04
C THR A 151 -14.35 25.54 -16.70
N ALA A 152 -14.35 26.81 -17.11
CA ALA A 152 -13.27 27.75 -16.82
C ALA A 152 -13.73 28.90 -15.91
N GLU A 153 -13.06 29.07 -14.77
CA GLU A 153 -13.26 30.20 -13.86
C GLU A 153 -12.11 31.20 -14.02
N ARG A 154 -12.44 32.45 -14.35
CA ARG A 154 -11.46 33.54 -14.45
C ARG A 154 -11.26 34.19 -13.08
N SER A 155 -10.05 34.11 -12.55
CA SER A 155 -9.63 34.73 -11.29
C SER A 155 -8.57 35.80 -11.55
N ARG A 156 -8.73 36.98 -10.94
CA ARG A 156 -7.81 38.12 -11.11
C ARG A 156 -7.64 38.87 -9.80
N ARG A 157 -6.39 39.19 -9.44
CA ARG A 157 -6.07 39.94 -8.20
C ARG A 157 -6.14 41.45 -8.37
N SER A 158 -5.79 41.99 -9.54
CA SER A 158 -5.82 43.43 -9.82
C SER A 158 -6.04 43.75 -11.31
N PRO A 159 -6.65 44.90 -11.66
CA PRO A 159 -7.02 45.25 -13.05
C PRO A 159 -5.86 45.44 -14.04
N GLY A 160 -4.61 45.42 -13.58
CA GLY A 160 -3.40 45.45 -14.43
C GLY A 160 -2.67 44.11 -14.55
N GLU A 161 -3.04 43.10 -13.76
CA GLU A 161 -2.32 41.82 -13.72
C GLU A 161 -2.93 40.77 -14.65
N THR A 162 -2.10 39.84 -15.09
CA THR A 162 -2.51 38.73 -15.94
C THR A 162 -3.51 37.82 -15.20
N PRO A 163 -4.71 37.56 -15.76
CA PRO A 163 -5.70 36.73 -15.11
C PRO A 163 -5.32 35.25 -15.15
N TRP A 164 -5.83 34.50 -14.18
CA TRP A 164 -5.67 33.07 -14.04
C TRP A 164 -6.99 32.40 -14.43
N TRP A 165 -6.93 31.42 -15.31
CA TRP A 165 -8.07 30.64 -15.75
C TRP A 165 -8.01 29.27 -15.10
N TRP A 166 -8.93 28.97 -14.20
CA TRP A 166 -9.02 27.70 -13.49
C TRP A 166 -9.96 26.75 -14.22
N LEU A 167 -9.43 25.62 -14.67
CA LEU A 167 -10.16 24.59 -15.41
C LEU A 167 -10.61 23.49 -14.44
N LYS A 168 -11.92 23.27 -14.37
CA LYS A 168 -12.61 22.30 -13.50
C LYS A 168 -13.43 21.33 -14.36
N GLY A 169 -13.85 20.21 -13.79
CA GLY A 169 -14.61 19.17 -14.50
C GLY A 169 -13.71 18.05 -15.03
N ASP A 170 -14.12 17.41 -16.13
CA ASP A 170 -13.43 16.24 -16.67
C ASP A 170 -12.18 16.55 -17.50
N THR A 171 -11.17 17.09 -16.82
CA THR A 171 -9.90 17.51 -17.44
C THR A 171 -8.88 16.38 -17.62
N TYR A 172 -9.18 15.17 -17.12
CA TYR A 172 -8.22 14.05 -17.12
C TYR A 172 -7.97 13.45 -18.52
N PRO A 173 -9.00 13.20 -19.36
CA PRO A 173 -8.80 12.74 -20.73
C PRO A 173 -7.99 13.74 -21.57
N HIS A 174 -8.09 15.03 -21.26
CA HIS A 174 -7.46 16.12 -22.01
C HIS A 174 -6.12 16.60 -21.42
N ARG A 175 -5.55 15.86 -20.46
CA ARG A 175 -4.34 16.29 -19.72
C ARG A 175 -3.13 16.60 -20.61
N GLU A 176 -2.97 15.89 -21.72
CA GLU A 176 -1.83 16.06 -22.64
C GLU A 176 -2.00 17.32 -23.48
N LEU A 177 -3.22 17.54 -24.00
CA LEU A 177 -3.60 18.77 -24.69
C LEU A 177 -3.42 19.98 -23.78
N LEU A 178 -3.91 19.91 -22.53
CA LEU A 178 -3.75 20.99 -21.55
C LEU A 178 -2.27 21.31 -21.27
N ARG A 179 -1.43 20.28 -21.13
CA ARG A 179 0.02 20.46 -20.94
C ARG A 179 0.69 21.06 -22.18
N GLN A 180 0.30 20.62 -23.37
CA GLN A 180 0.83 21.13 -24.64
C GLN A 180 0.51 22.61 -24.84
N GLN A 181 -0.66 23.04 -24.38
CA GLN A 181 -1.11 24.44 -24.41
C GLN A 181 -0.58 25.29 -23.24
N GLY A 182 0.34 24.74 -22.43
CA GLY A 182 1.01 25.45 -21.34
C GLY A 182 0.20 25.59 -20.05
N ALA A 183 -0.95 24.91 -19.93
CA ALA A 183 -1.68 24.84 -18.66
C ALA A 183 -0.89 24.00 -17.64
N ARG A 184 -1.06 24.31 -16.36
CA ARG A 184 -0.36 23.66 -15.25
C ARG A 184 -1.37 23.09 -14.26
N PHE A 185 -1.06 21.94 -13.67
CA PHE A 185 -1.92 21.35 -12.64
C PHE A 185 -1.56 21.92 -11.26
N SER A 186 -2.56 22.42 -10.53
CA SER A 186 -2.41 22.83 -9.14
C SER A 186 -2.76 21.66 -8.22
N GLY A 187 -1.74 21.09 -7.55
CA GLY A 187 -1.97 20.05 -6.54
C GLY A 187 -2.84 20.53 -5.37
N LYS A 188 -2.74 21.81 -5.00
CA LYS A 188 -3.50 22.40 -3.87
C LYS A 188 -4.99 22.55 -4.17
N ARG A 189 -5.35 22.96 -5.40
CA ARG A 189 -6.75 23.11 -5.82
C ARG A 189 -7.30 21.92 -6.61
N ARG A 190 -6.42 20.96 -6.94
CA ARG A 190 -6.70 19.80 -7.78
C ARG A 190 -7.35 20.17 -9.12
N GLN A 191 -6.91 21.28 -9.70
CA GLN A 191 -7.45 21.89 -10.90
C GLN A 191 -6.32 22.29 -11.83
N TRP A 192 -6.57 22.22 -13.13
CA TRP A 192 -5.68 22.83 -14.10
C TRP A 192 -5.84 24.34 -14.08
N TYR A 193 -4.77 25.07 -14.36
CA TYR A 193 -4.83 26.51 -14.51
C TYR A 193 -3.95 26.97 -15.66
N TRP A 194 -4.39 28.04 -16.31
CA TRP A 194 -3.67 28.71 -17.38
C TRP A 194 -3.54 30.20 -17.04
N VAL A 195 -2.38 30.78 -17.32
CA VAL A 195 -2.08 32.18 -16.98
C VAL A 195 -1.89 32.97 -18.27
N GLY A 196 -2.78 33.94 -18.49
CA GLY A 196 -2.75 34.79 -19.67
C GLY A 196 -4.07 35.52 -19.87
N TRP A 197 -4.11 36.43 -20.83
CA TRP A 197 -5.26 37.31 -21.05
C TRP A 197 -6.51 36.58 -21.52
N GLU A 198 -6.35 35.59 -22.40
CA GLU A 198 -7.42 34.83 -23.05
C GLU A 198 -7.04 33.35 -23.16
N LEU A 199 -7.98 32.44 -22.93
CA LEU A 199 -7.70 31.01 -23.08
C LEU A 199 -7.34 30.65 -24.52
N PRO A 200 -6.36 29.74 -24.74
CA PRO A 200 -6.08 29.19 -26.06
C PRO A 200 -7.35 28.59 -26.69
N SER A 201 -7.54 28.78 -28.00
CA SER A 201 -8.73 28.32 -28.74
C SER A 201 -8.99 26.82 -28.59
N THR A 202 -7.93 26.01 -28.48
CA THR A 202 -8.04 24.57 -28.21
C THR A 202 -8.57 24.24 -26.82
N ILE A 203 -8.31 25.09 -25.81
CA ILE A 203 -8.87 24.92 -24.46
C ILE A 203 -10.32 25.44 -24.44
N LEU A 204 -10.62 26.50 -25.20
CA LEU A 204 -11.99 26.99 -25.38
C LEU A 204 -12.89 25.95 -26.06
N ALA A 205 -12.41 25.24 -27.08
CA ALA A 205 -13.15 24.15 -27.73
C ALA A 205 -13.57 23.06 -26.72
N LEU A 206 -12.70 22.71 -25.78
CA LEU A 206 -13.02 21.76 -24.70
C LEU A 206 -14.09 22.26 -23.72
N ILE A 207 -14.27 23.57 -23.62
CA ILE A 207 -15.27 24.23 -22.77
C ILE A 207 -16.59 24.43 -23.53
N ASP A 208 -16.55 24.54 -24.85
CA ASP A 208 -17.74 24.73 -25.68
C ASP A 208 -18.37 23.39 -26.12
N ASP A 209 -17.57 22.34 -26.34
CA ASP A 209 -18.08 20.95 -26.55
C ASP A 209 -18.83 20.41 -25.31
N ALA A 210 -18.68 21.08 -24.17
CA ALA A 210 -19.35 20.79 -22.90
C ALA A 210 -20.78 21.36 -22.79
N LYS A 211 -21.24 22.18 -23.75
CA LYS A 211 -22.63 22.63 -23.78
C LYS A 211 -23.43 21.69 -24.70
N PRO A 212 -24.57 21.13 -24.25
CA PRO A 212 -25.49 20.50 -25.20
C PRO A 212 -25.92 21.57 -26.20
N GLN A 213 -25.58 21.37 -27.48
CA GLN A 213 -26.12 22.19 -28.55
C GLN A 213 -27.65 22.02 -28.56
N PRO A 214 -28.45 23.10 -28.63
CA PRO A 214 -29.83 22.96 -29.05
C PRO A 214 -29.81 22.44 -30.49
N VAL A 215 -30.40 21.25 -30.67
CA VAL A 215 -30.62 20.63 -31.97
C VAL A 215 -31.38 21.64 -32.84
N PRO A 216 -30.87 22.06 -34.01
CA PRO A 216 -31.70 22.75 -34.97
C PRO A 216 -32.57 21.70 -35.66
N ASP A 217 -33.89 21.96 -35.64
CA ASP A 217 -34.88 21.26 -36.44
C ASP A 217 -34.38 21.09 -37.88
N SER A 218 -34.38 19.85 -38.33
CA SER A 218 -34.28 19.51 -39.74
C SER A 218 -35.10 18.26 -39.98
N ASP A 219 -36.37 18.51 -40.31
CA ASP A 219 -37.22 17.58 -41.06
C ASP A 219 -36.50 17.12 -42.33
N VAL A 220 -36.19 15.83 -42.47
CA VAL A 220 -36.20 14.98 -43.71
C VAL A 220 -36.00 13.49 -43.27
N PRO A 221 -36.69 12.48 -43.87
CA PRO A 221 -37.02 11.18 -43.25
C PRO A 221 -36.00 10.03 -43.55
N PRO A 222 -36.19 8.79 -43.03
CA PRO A 222 -35.10 7.90 -42.63
C PRO A 222 -34.58 6.99 -43.74
N GLN A 223 -33.27 6.74 -43.73
CA GLN A 223 -32.67 5.52 -44.27
C GLN A 223 -31.68 4.94 -43.27
N ALA A 224 -32.10 3.85 -42.64
CA ALA A 224 -31.26 2.99 -41.84
C ALA A 224 -30.48 2.04 -42.75
N VAL A 225 -29.16 2.03 -42.65
CA VAL A 225 -28.33 0.91 -43.13
C VAL A 225 -27.37 0.57 -42.01
N ALA A 226 -27.62 -0.55 -41.34
CA ALA A 226 -26.71 -1.16 -40.38
C ALA A 226 -25.51 -1.76 -41.13
N PRO A 227 -24.29 -1.75 -40.55
CA PRO A 227 -23.19 -2.52 -41.10
C PRO A 227 -23.42 -4.01 -40.77
N GLU A 228 -23.76 -4.81 -41.79
CA GLU A 228 -23.83 -6.27 -41.67
C GLU A 228 -22.41 -6.84 -41.51
N MET A 229 -22.22 -7.67 -40.47
CA MET A 229 -21.02 -8.48 -40.31
C MET A 229 -20.92 -9.50 -41.44
N SER A 230 -19.74 -9.61 -42.06
CA SER A 230 -19.51 -10.59 -43.12
C SER A 230 -19.67 -12.03 -42.60
N PRO A 231 -20.29 -12.94 -43.35
CA PRO A 231 -20.51 -14.33 -42.95
C PRO A 231 -19.21 -15.12 -42.73
N ALA A 232 -18.09 -14.66 -43.27
CA ALA A 232 -16.76 -15.23 -43.03
C ALA A 232 -16.28 -14.99 -41.58
N LEU A 233 -16.64 -13.86 -40.98
CA LEU A 233 -16.24 -13.51 -39.62
C LEU A 233 -17.10 -14.24 -38.58
N ALA A 234 -18.38 -14.46 -38.87
CA ALA A 234 -19.28 -15.25 -38.02
C ALA A 234 -18.83 -16.73 -37.95
N ALA A 235 -18.41 -17.32 -39.08
CA ALA A 235 -17.92 -18.69 -39.13
C ALA A 235 -16.60 -18.89 -38.36
N MET A 236 -15.71 -17.89 -38.34
CA MET A 236 -14.46 -17.96 -37.57
C MET A 236 -14.69 -17.90 -36.05
N VAL A 237 -15.70 -17.14 -35.60
CA VAL A 237 -16.04 -17.03 -34.18
C VAL A 237 -16.68 -18.33 -33.67
N GLU A 238 -17.53 -18.97 -34.48
CA GLU A 238 -18.18 -20.23 -34.11
C GLU A 238 -17.19 -21.41 -34.08
N GLN A 239 -16.18 -21.40 -34.97
CA GLN A 239 -15.13 -22.41 -34.99
C GLN A 239 -14.15 -22.28 -33.80
N ALA A 240 -13.86 -21.05 -33.36
CA ALA A 240 -12.99 -20.81 -32.20
C ALA A 240 -13.66 -21.22 -30.87
N LEU A 241 -14.99 -21.11 -30.78
CA LEU A 241 -15.75 -21.52 -29.59
C LEU A 241 -15.92 -23.04 -29.48
N ALA A 242 -15.92 -23.76 -30.61
CA ALA A 242 -16.02 -25.22 -30.63
C ALA A 242 -14.71 -25.94 -30.24
N GLU A 243 -13.55 -25.29 -30.37
CA GLU A 243 -12.25 -25.87 -30.02
C GLU A 243 -11.93 -25.79 -28.52
N ASP A 244 -12.52 -24.82 -27.80
CA ASP A 244 -12.36 -24.68 -26.34
C ASP A 244 -13.18 -25.72 -25.55
N ASP A 245 -14.38 -26.07 -26.03
CA ASP A 245 -15.27 -27.04 -25.36
C ASP A 245 -14.74 -28.49 -25.37
N VAL A 246 -13.80 -28.83 -26.27
CA VAL A 246 -13.24 -30.18 -26.39
C VAL A 246 -12.07 -30.42 -25.42
N GLN A 247 -11.41 -29.36 -24.92
CA GLN A 247 -10.28 -29.50 -23.97
C GLN A 247 -10.72 -29.68 -22.51
N GLU A 248 -11.93 -29.24 -22.12
CA GLU A 248 -12.38 -29.32 -20.73
C GLU A 248 -12.92 -30.70 -20.27
N GLN A 249 -13.14 -31.66 -21.18
CA GLN A 249 -13.78 -32.95 -20.82
C GLN A 249 -12.84 -34.12 -20.46
N SER A 250 -11.52 -33.93 -20.39
CA SER A 250 -10.58 -35.04 -20.13
C SER A 250 -9.75 -34.87 -18.84
N GLY A 251 -10.41 -34.79 -17.67
CA GLY A 251 -9.65 -34.81 -16.42
C GLY A 251 -10.45 -34.65 -15.12
N LEU A 252 -11.33 -35.59 -14.79
CA LEU A 252 -11.92 -35.68 -13.46
C LEU A 252 -11.50 -36.99 -12.75
N PRO A 253 -10.80 -36.92 -11.59
CA PRO A 253 -10.63 -38.06 -10.70
C PRO A 253 -11.83 -38.23 -9.74
N PRO A 254 -12.07 -39.45 -9.21
CA PRO A 254 -13.32 -39.80 -8.51
C PRO A 254 -13.40 -39.24 -7.08
N GLU A 255 -14.65 -39.00 -6.65
CA GLU A 255 -15.07 -38.50 -5.34
C GLU A 255 -14.54 -39.29 -4.12
N PRO A 256 -14.17 -38.61 -3.02
CA PRO A 256 -14.08 -39.24 -1.71
C PRO A 256 -15.39 -39.11 -0.91
N ALA A 257 -15.73 -40.22 -0.24
CA ALA A 257 -16.91 -40.45 0.60
C ALA A 257 -17.02 -39.50 1.83
N PRO A 258 -18.21 -39.38 2.46
CA PRO A 258 -18.46 -38.39 3.51
C PRO A 258 -17.96 -38.89 4.87
N ASN A 259 -17.26 -38.05 5.63
CA ASN A 259 -17.00 -38.35 7.04
C ASN A 259 -16.92 -37.12 7.96
N LEU A 260 -17.91 -37.09 8.86
CA LEU A 260 -17.97 -36.63 10.26
C LEU A 260 -17.58 -35.19 10.68
N GLU A 261 -18.37 -34.74 11.67
CA GLU A 261 -18.58 -33.40 12.21
C GLU A 261 -17.34 -32.73 12.85
N PRO A 262 -17.24 -31.39 12.87
CA PRO A 262 -16.12 -30.69 13.47
C PRO A 262 -16.30 -30.45 14.99
N GLU A 263 -15.38 -31.00 15.77
CA GLU A 263 -15.14 -30.69 17.18
C GLU A 263 -14.50 -29.29 17.34
N ALA A 264 -14.79 -28.62 18.48
CA ALA A 264 -14.40 -27.24 18.79
C ALA A 264 -12.87 -27.00 18.87
N PRO A 265 -12.38 -25.75 18.67
CA PRO A 265 -10.95 -25.49 18.53
C PRO A 265 -10.16 -25.68 19.85
N ALA A 266 -9.31 -26.70 19.87
CA ALA A 266 -8.34 -26.95 20.92
C ALA A 266 -7.16 -25.95 20.86
N ILE A 267 -6.73 -25.49 22.04
CA ILE A 267 -5.52 -24.70 22.27
C ILE A 267 -4.31 -25.45 21.68
N ARG A 268 -3.68 -24.89 20.65
CA ARG A 268 -2.50 -25.49 20.00
C ARG A 268 -1.26 -25.27 20.87
N ILE A 269 -0.89 -26.28 21.64
CA ILE A 269 0.42 -26.34 22.31
C ILE A 269 1.44 -26.81 21.25
N SER A 270 2.17 -25.86 20.65
CA SER A 270 3.31 -26.18 19.78
C SER A 270 4.43 -26.76 20.63
N ARG A 271 4.64 -28.07 20.58
CA ARG A 271 5.83 -28.68 21.19
C ARG A 271 7.07 -28.23 20.41
N PRO A 272 8.15 -27.78 21.09
CA PRO A 272 9.42 -27.47 20.43
C PRO A 272 9.90 -28.68 19.62
N THR A 273 10.50 -28.44 18.46
CA THR A 273 11.22 -29.51 17.74
C THR A 273 12.41 -29.91 18.62
N PRO A 274 12.44 -31.15 19.15
CA PRO A 274 13.50 -31.57 20.05
C PRO A 274 14.84 -31.48 19.34
N PHE A 275 15.89 -31.13 20.09
CA PHE A 275 17.26 -31.21 19.58
C PHE A 275 17.57 -32.64 19.12
N PRO A 276 18.20 -32.83 17.96
CA PRO A 276 18.58 -34.15 17.49
C PRO A 276 19.57 -34.79 18.46
N THR A 277 19.54 -36.12 18.53
CA THR A 277 20.38 -36.91 19.44
C THR A 277 21.86 -36.77 19.04
N GLU A 278 22.76 -36.92 20.01
CA GLU A 278 24.22 -36.73 19.84
C GLU A 278 24.75 -37.48 18.60
N GLY A 279 25.16 -36.73 17.56
CA GLY A 279 25.75 -37.29 16.32
C GLY A 279 25.15 -36.82 14.99
N GLU A 280 23.95 -36.23 14.98
CA GLU A 280 23.35 -35.68 13.75
C GLU A 280 23.77 -34.21 13.51
N PRO A 281 23.89 -33.77 12.23
CA PRO A 281 24.26 -32.40 11.91
C PRO A 281 23.17 -31.42 12.36
N LEU A 282 23.56 -30.42 13.13
CA LEU A 282 22.66 -29.37 13.59
C LEU A 282 22.24 -28.46 12.44
N ASP A 283 21.00 -27.99 12.48
CA ASP A 283 20.60 -26.91 11.58
C ASP A 283 21.22 -25.56 12.00
N ALA A 284 21.13 -24.56 11.12
CA ALA A 284 21.72 -23.24 11.36
C ALA A 284 21.18 -22.55 12.63
N ILE A 285 19.91 -22.77 12.95
CA ILE A 285 19.25 -22.19 14.13
C ILE A 285 19.76 -22.87 15.40
N GLN A 286 19.90 -24.19 15.39
CA GLN A 286 20.42 -24.98 16.49
C GLN A 286 21.89 -24.69 16.78
N THR A 287 22.68 -24.51 15.72
CA THR A 287 24.08 -24.07 15.82
C THR A 287 24.15 -22.69 16.45
N ALA A 288 23.32 -21.74 15.99
CA ALA A 288 23.24 -20.39 16.53
C ALA A 288 22.88 -20.36 18.02
N ILE A 289 21.93 -21.19 18.48
CA ILE A 289 21.58 -21.28 19.90
C ILE A 289 22.77 -21.79 20.73
N ARG A 290 23.48 -22.81 20.23
CA ARG A 290 24.65 -23.38 20.91
C ARG A 290 25.78 -22.36 21.02
N GLU A 291 26.06 -21.61 19.95
CA GLU A 291 27.07 -20.55 19.94
C GLU A 291 26.71 -19.40 20.88
N ALA A 292 25.46 -18.93 20.84
CA ALA A 292 24.98 -17.88 21.73
C ALA A 292 25.02 -18.29 23.21
N LYS A 293 24.84 -19.58 23.51
CA LYS A 293 25.00 -20.13 24.87
C LYS A 293 26.45 -20.20 25.32
N ALA A 294 27.37 -20.53 24.41
CA ALA A 294 28.81 -20.61 24.71
C ALA A 294 29.41 -19.22 25.04
N ILE A 295 28.85 -18.17 24.45
CA ILE A 295 29.13 -16.77 24.81
C ILE A 295 28.35 -16.48 26.09
N SER A 296 28.85 -16.94 27.23
CA SER A 296 28.20 -16.85 28.53
C SER A 296 27.65 -15.43 28.77
N ILE A 297 26.33 -15.27 28.65
CA ILE A 297 25.64 -14.00 28.79
C ILE A 297 25.65 -13.66 30.28
N THR A 298 26.63 -12.84 30.69
CA THR A 298 26.51 -12.17 31.97
C THR A 298 25.30 -11.23 31.83
N PRO A 299 24.21 -11.43 32.59
CA PRO A 299 23.09 -10.51 32.52
C PRO A 299 23.62 -9.12 32.85
N PRO A 300 23.26 -8.07 32.08
CA PRO A 300 23.66 -6.73 32.44
C PRO A 300 23.16 -6.47 33.87
N THR A 301 24.08 -6.26 34.80
CA THR A 301 23.82 -6.12 36.25
C THR A 301 23.06 -4.83 36.59
N ARG A 302 22.45 -4.19 35.61
CA ARG A 302 21.66 -2.98 35.75
C ARG A 302 20.62 -2.96 34.63
N PRO A 303 19.31 -2.86 34.94
CA PRO A 303 18.34 -2.55 33.91
C PRO A 303 18.77 -1.23 33.27
N ALA A 304 19.07 -1.26 31.97
CA ALA A 304 19.27 -0.04 31.21
C ALA A 304 18.03 0.82 31.42
N ALA A 305 18.21 2.04 31.91
CA ALA A 305 17.11 2.96 32.10
C ALA A 305 16.31 3.05 30.79
N PRO A 306 14.97 3.10 30.83
CA PRO A 306 14.19 3.26 29.62
C PRO A 306 14.71 4.48 28.88
N ILE A 307 15.19 4.25 27.65
CA ILE A 307 15.63 5.32 26.76
C ILE A 307 14.39 6.17 26.52
N ARG A 308 14.25 7.26 27.28
CA ARG A 308 13.29 8.30 26.95
C ARG A 308 13.75 8.87 25.61
N PRO A 309 12.95 8.79 24.54
CA PRO A 309 13.30 9.43 23.29
C PRO A 309 13.39 10.93 23.61
N THR A 310 14.60 11.48 23.64
CA THR A 310 14.85 12.89 23.97
C THR A 310 14.37 13.83 22.85
N GLY A 311 13.53 13.34 21.93
CA GLY A 311 13.11 14.07 20.72
C GLY A 311 14.28 14.46 19.80
N ARG A 312 15.51 14.06 20.12
CA ARG A 312 16.71 14.50 19.44
C ARG A 312 17.05 13.49 18.35
N ALA A 313 16.93 13.92 17.10
CA ALA A 313 17.32 13.13 15.94
C ALA A 313 18.81 12.77 16.05
N VAL A 314 19.14 11.50 15.82
CA VAL A 314 20.53 11.02 15.75
C VAL A 314 20.98 11.09 14.30
N PRO A 315 22.16 11.67 14.01
CA PRO A 315 22.67 11.74 12.65
C PRO A 315 22.99 10.33 12.12
N ILE A 316 22.64 10.09 10.86
CA ILE A 316 23.11 8.92 10.10
C ILE A 316 24.42 9.35 9.44
N ALA A 317 25.46 8.52 9.54
CA ALA A 317 26.73 8.80 8.88
C ALA A 317 26.54 8.86 7.36
N GLN A 318 27.14 9.88 6.74
CA GLN A 318 27.03 10.18 5.32
C GLN A 318 28.42 10.58 4.81
N ALA A 319 28.79 10.06 3.65
CA ALA A 319 30.04 10.37 2.97
C ALA A 319 29.81 10.32 1.45
N TYR A 320 30.56 11.12 0.71
CA TYR A 320 30.46 11.17 -0.74
C TYR A 320 30.78 9.79 -1.35
N CYS A 321 29.87 9.30 -2.20
CA CYS A 321 29.95 8.00 -2.84
C CYS A 321 30.21 8.07 -4.36
N GLY A 322 30.16 9.26 -4.95
CA GLY A 322 30.24 9.45 -6.40
C GLY A 322 29.09 10.25 -6.99
N GLU A 323 29.10 10.38 -8.31
CA GLU A 323 28.06 11.06 -9.08
C GLU A 323 26.97 10.09 -9.53
N LEU A 324 25.70 10.49 -9.39
CA LEU A 324 24.55 9.75 -9.92
C LEU A 324 24.32 10.14 -11.38
N THR A 325 24.39 9.14 -12.23
CA THR A 325 24.21 9.25 -13.68
C THR A 325 23.02 8.41 -14.13
N GLY A 326 22.45 8.73 -15.29
CA GLY A 326 21.29 8.02 -15.82
C GLY A 326 20.49 8.82 -16.82
N SER A 327 21.15 9.48 -17.79
CA SER A 327 20.50 10.37 -18.77
C SER A 327 19.69 11.50 -18.11
N ILE A 328 20.24 12.08 -17.04
CA ILE A 328 19.66 13.23 -16.34
C ILE A 328 20.41 14.51 -16.67
N THR A 329 19.73 15.64 -16.55
CA THR A 329 20.33 16.97 -16.74
C THR A 329 20.76 17.55 -15.38
N GLY A 330 22.07 17.77 -15.23
CA GLY A 330 22.70 18.34 -14.03
C GLY A 330 23.46 17.31 -13.20
N GLN A 331 24.44 17.79 -12.41
CA GLN A 331 25.28 16.98 -11.55
C GLN A 331 24.54 16.64 -10.25
N VAL A 332 24.33 15.37 -9.98
CA VAL A 332 23.70 14.89 -8.75
C VAL A 332 24.70 14.02 -8.02
N TYR A 333 24.95 14.32 -6.75
CA TYR A 333 25.94 13.62 -5.95
C TYR A 333 25.26 12.64 -5.00
N CYS A 334 25.84 11.46 -4.81
CA CYS A 334 25.38 10.47 -3.83
C CYS A 334 26.19 10.60 -2.53
N TYR A 335 25.49 10.57 -1.39
CA TYR A 335 26.09 10.68 -0.05
C TYR A 335 25.84 9.44 0.83
N GLY A 336 25.29 8.39 0.23
CA GLY A 336 25.00 7.11 0.89
C GLY A 336 24.00 6.30 0.10
N TRP A 337 24.20 4.98 0.03
CA TRP A 337 23.31 4.07 -0.67
C TRP A 337 23.34 2.67 -0.03
N ALA A 338 22.26 1.91 -0.21
CA ALA A 338 22.20 0.49 0.15
C ALA A 338 21.41 -0.31 -0.88
N ILE A 339 21.91 -1.52 -1.17
CA ILE A 339 21.30 -2.47 -2.10
C ILE A 339 21.08 -3.80 -1.38
N HIS A 340 19.87 -4.34 -1.49
CA HIS A 340 19.50 -5.68 -1.03
C HIS A 340 18.93 -6.46 -2.21
N ASP A 341 19.56 -7.59 -2.56
CA ASP A 341 19.13 -8.48 -3.65
C ASP A 341 18.83 -7.73 -4.98
N GLY A 342 19.71 -6.80 -5.34
CA GLY A 342 19.58 -5.97 -6.54
C GLY A 342 18.64 -4.76 -6.39
N VAL A 343 17.86 -4.67 -5.32
CA VAL A 343 16.95 -3.55 -5.03
C VAL A 343 17.67 -2.46 -4.25
N CYS A 344 17.61 -1.22 -4.74
CA CYS A 344 18.04 -0.05 -4.00
C CYS A 344 17.08 0.21 -2.83
N VAL A 345 17.52 -0.02 -1.59
CA VAL A 345 16.68 0.15 -0.39
C VAL A 345 16.77 1.56 0.16
N TYR A 346 17.94 2.19 0.00
CA TYR A 346 18.21 3.54 0.47
C TYR A 346 19.11 4.25 -0.51
N VAL A 347 18.82 5.52 -0.78
CA VAL A 347 19.76 6.43 -1.43
C VAL A 347 19.58 7.84 -0.89
N ASN A 348 20.70 8.48 -0.57
CA ASN A 348 20.79 9.89 -0.25
C ASN A 348 21.52 10.62 -1.37
N MET A 349 20.88 11.62 -1.93
CA MET A 349 21.40 12.37 -3.07
C MET A 349 21.21 13.87 -2.90
N GLY A 350 22.12 14.65 -3.49
CA GLY A 350 22.06 16.10 -3.45
C GLY A 350 22.54 16.74 -4.75
N GLY A 351 21.84 17.76 -5.21
CA GLY A 351 22.18 18.46 -6.45
C GLY A 351 21.11 19.47 -6.88
N PRO A 352 21.13 19.94 -8.13
CA PRO A 352 20.07 20.76 -8.69
C PRO A 352 18.72 20.03 -8.62
N ARG A 353 17.66 20.75 -8.24
CA ARG A 353 16.31 20.18 -8.06
C ARG A 353 15.84 19.35 -9.26
N SER A 354 16.11 19.81 -10.48
CA SER A 354 15.73 19.12 -11.71
C SER A 354 16.38 17.74 -11.83
N GLY A 355 17.68 17.63 -11.53
CA GLY A 355 18.42 16.38 -11.60
C GLY A 355 17.98 15.40 -10.53
N VAL A 356 17.84 15.87 -9.28
CA VAL A 356 17.41 15.05 -8.14
C VAL A 356 16.00 14.48 -8.34
N GLU A 357 15.05 15.31 -8.81
CA GLU A 357 13.69 14.84 -9.13
C GLU A 357 13.68 13.88 -10.32
N ALA A 358 14.56 14.06 -11.31
CA ALA A 358 14.68 13.15 -12.44
C ALA A 358 15.17 11.76 -12.00
N ILE A 359 16.18 11.69 -11.12
CA ILE A 359 16.66 10.41 -10.54
C ILE A 359 15.55 9.74 -9.74
N ARG A 360 14.86 10.49 -8.87
CA ARG A 360 13.71 9.97 -8.13
C ARG A 360 12.65 9.41 -9.08
N ALA A 361 12.31 10.13 -10.15
CA ALA A 361 11.30 9.68 -11.11
C ALA A 361 11.72 8.40 -11.83
N LYS A 362 13.01 8.26 -12.17
CA LYS A 362 13.57 7.05 -12.77
C LYS A 362 13.46 5.84 -11.84
N LEU A 363 13.97 5.97 -10.62
CA LEU A 363 13.84 4.90 -9.61
C LEU A 363 12.37 4.56 -9.32
N SER A 364 11.49 5.55 -9.26
CA SER A 364 10.05 5.31 -9.06
C SER A 364 9.41 4.50 -10.19
N LYS A 365 9.95 4.59 -11.41
CA LYS A 365 9.53 3.82 -12.59
C LYS A 365 10.23 2.47 -12.73
N GLY A 366 11.20 2.17 -11.87
CA GLY A 366 12.03 0.96 -11.99
C GLY A 366 13.15 1.07 -13.04
N GLU A 367 13.45 2.28 -13.52
CA GLU A 367 14.62 2.50 -14.38
C GLU A 367 15.91 2.41 -13.56
N ILE A 368 16.99 1.99 -14.23
CA ILE A 368 18.32 1.87 -13.63
C ILE A 368 18.97 3.27 -13.55
N VAL A 369 19.61 3.53 -12.42
CA VAL A 369 20.44 4.70 -12.16
C VAL A 369 21.81 4.21 -11.72
N THR A 370 22.88 4.86 -12.18
CA THR A 370 24.24 4.39 -11.92
C THR A 370 25.00 5.40 -11.07
N ILE A 371 25.56 4.96 -9.96
CA ILE A 371 26.55 5.73 -9.21
C ILE A 371 27.91 5.49 -9.84
N VAL A 372 28.64 6.56 -10.12
CA VAL A 372 30.00 6.55 -10.64
C VAL A 372 30.92 7.11 -9.56
N PRO A 373 31.55 6.25 -8.74
CA PRO A 373 32.58 6.65 -7.80
C PRO A 373 33.85 7.12 -8.53
N GLU A 374 34.67 7.96 -7.89
CA GLU A 374 35.94 8.44 -8.46
C GLU A 374 37.00 7.33 -8.58
N GLU A 375 37.05 6.42 -7.61
CA GLU A 375 38.12 5.42 -7.47
C GLU A 375 37.63 3.96 -7.50
N ALA A 376 36.34 3.74 -7.79
CA ALA A 376 35.70 2.41 -7.71
C ALA A 376 34.78 2.15 -8.91
N PRO A 377 34.50 0.88 -9.25
CA PRO A 377 33.59 0.56 -10.34
C PRO A 377 32.20 1.13 -10.10
N ALA A 378 31.52 1.45 -11.20
CA ALA A 378 30.17 1.97 -11.17
C ALA A 378 29.20 0.99 -10.49
N VAL A 379 28.24 1.52 -9.75
CA VAL A 379 27.25 0.76 -8.99
C VAL A 379 25.87 1.06 -9.55
N GLU A 380 25.17 0.01 -9.99
CA GLU A 380 23.80 0.13 -10.49
C GLU A 380 22.80 0.11 -9.33
N LEU A 381 21.87 1.06 -9.37
CA LEU A 381 20.72 1.19 -8.49
C LEU A 381 19.45 0.97 -9.32
N THR A 382 18.60 0.07 -8.88
CA THR A 382 17.28 -0.15 -9.48
C THR A 382 16.24 -0.36 -8.38
N ALA A 383 14.97 -0.08 -8.68
CA ALA A 383 13.89 -0.50 -7.80
C ALA A 383 13.73 -2.04 -7.78
N GLY A 384 14.24 -2.73 -8.80
CA GLY A 384 13.90 -4.11 -9.06
C GLY A 384 12.49 -4.27 -9.63
N GLU A 385 12.23 -5.44 -10.17
CA GLU A 385 10.94 -5.77 -10.80
C GLU A 385 9.81 -5.76 -9.76
N GLY A 386 8.67 -5.14 -10.10
CA GLY A 386 7.48 -5.12 -9.24
C GLY A 386 7.52 -4.11 -8.08
N ASN A 387 8.61 -3.39 -7.85
CA ASN A 387 8.76 -2.43 -6.74
C ASN A 387 8.57 -0.96 -7.16
N THR A 388 7.99 -0.71 -8.34
CA THR A 388 7.74 0.65 -8.81
C THR A 388 6.81 1.41 -7.87
N GLY A 389 7.17 2.63 -7.48
CA GLY A 389 6.38 3.47 -6.58
C GLY A 389 6.52 3.15 -5.09
N MET A 390 7.40 2.22 -4.70
CA MET A 390 7.61 1.81 -3.30
C MET A 390 8.61 2.68 -2.52
N TYR A 391 8.89 3.90 -2.99
CA TYR A 391 9.85 4.80 -2.34
C TYR A 391 9.17 5.94 -1.60
N HIS A 392 9.58 6.12 -0.35
CA HIS A 392 9.28 7.29 0.46
C HIS A 392 10.36 8.34 0.24
N ALA A 393 9.97 9.52 -0.22
CA ALA A 393 10.88 10.62 -0.51
C ALA A 393 10.82 11.68 0.59
N SER A 394 11.97 11.98 1.19
CA SER A 394 12.16 13.17 2.04
C SER A 394 13.00 14.18 1.27
N LEU A 395 12.39 15.30 0.89
CA LEU A 395 13.01 16.33 0.05
C LEU A 395 13.18 17.62 0.85
N GLN A 396 14.41 18.13 0.89
CA GLN A 396 14.75 19.42 1.48
C GLN A 396 15.46 20.29 0.46
N THR A 397 14.93 21.48 0.19
CA THR A 397 15.54 22.45 -0.72
C THR A 397 16.24 23.55 0.09
N ILE A 398 17.44 23.92 -0.34
CA ILE A 398 18.23 25.05 0.16
C ILE A 398 18.27 26.09 -0.98
N PRO A 399 17.33 27.04 -1.02
CA PRO A 399 17.17 27.96 -2.14
C PRO A 399 18.43 28.78 -2.45
N GLU A 400 19.16 29.19 -1.42
CA GLU A 400 20.35 30.04 -1.49
C GLU A 400 21.48 29.35 -2.28
N ALA A 401 21.62 28.04 -2.09
CA ALA A 401 22.63 27.23 -2.76
C ALA A 401 22.12 26.63 -4.10
N ARG A 402 20.85 26.88 -4.47
CA ARG A 402 20.16 26.17 -5.57
C ARG A 402 20.31 24.65 -5.46
N PHE A 403 20.36 24.16 -4.23
CA PHE A 403 20.69 22.78 -3.91
C PHE A 403 19.48 22.10 -3.27
N THR A 404 19.18 20.88 -3.71
CA THR A 404 18.13 20.04 -3.16
C THR A 404 18.76 18.76 -2.65
N SER A 405 18.56 18.46 -1.37
CA SER A 405 18.84 17.16 -0.76
C SER A 405 17.58 16.31 -0.80
N LEU A 406 17.74 15.04 -1.15
CA LEU A 406 16.67 14.07 -1.25
C LEU A 406 17.13 12.71 -0.74
N ILE A 407 16.35 12.16 0.18
CA ILE A 407 16.52 10.80 0.67
C ILE A 407 15.35 9.96 0.14
N LEU A 408 15.67 8.85 -0.52
CA LEU A 408 14.72 7.80 -0.84
C LEU A 408 14.93 6.62 0.08
N LEU A 409 13.84 6.15 0.67
CA LEU A 409 13.82 4.96 1.50
C LEU A 409 12.72 4.03 0.97
N HIS A 410 13.06 2.77 0.76
CA HIS A 410 12.12 1.77 0.26
C HIS A 410 11.07 1.42 1.32
N ASP A 411 9.87 1.07 0.87
CA ASP A 411 8.71 0.80 1.71
C ASP A 411 8.97 -0.33 2.71
N TRP A 412 9.75 -1.34 2.34
CA TRP A 412 10.18 -2.42 3.25
C TRP A 412 10.85 -1.93 4.54
N ALA A 413 11.51 -0.77 4.52
CA ALA A 413 12.14 -0.19 5.71
C ALA A 413 11.18 0.71 6.51
N VAL A 414 10.12 1.24 5.88
CA VAL A 414 9.16 2.17 6.49
C VAL A 414 7.94 1.42 7.03
N HIS A 415 7.43 0.47 6.26
CA HIS A 415 6.27 -0.37 6.57
C HIS A 415 6.68 -1.85 6.50
N PRO A 416 7.36 -2.38 7.54
CA PRO A 416 7.73 -3.78 7.60
C PRO A 416 6.49 -4.69 7.55
N ASN A 417 6.52 -5.72 6.70
CA ASN A 417 5.44 -6.70 6.63
C ASN A 417 5.67 -7.83 7.65
N TYR A 418 4.93 -7.81 8.75
CA TYR A 418 5.00 -8.84 9.80
C TYR A 418 4.14 -10.09 9.50
N GLY A 419 3.59 -10.23 8.29
CA GLY A 419 2.83 -11.42 7.86
C GLY A 419 3.66 -12.70 7.71
N GLY A 420 4.98 -12.63 7.89
CA GLY A 420 5.93 -13.74 7.78
C GLY A 420 6.63 -13.80 6.41
N ALA A 421 7.86 -14.32 6.41
CA ALA A 421 8.73 -14.51 5.24
C ALA A 421 9.02 -13.23 4.42
N ALA A 422 9.04 -12.07 5.09
CA ALA A 422 9.41 -10.79 4.48
C ALA A 422 10.79 -10.32 4.94
N THR A 423 11.27 -9.20 4.40
CA THR A 423 12.50 -8.55 4.83
C THR A 423 12.21 -7.13 5.30
N THR A 424 12.92 -6.70 6.34
CA THR A 424 12.96 -5.31 6.80
C THR A 424 14.40 -4.86 7.04
N PHE A 425 14.61 -3.59 7.36
CA PHE A 425 15.93 -3.00 7.52
C PHE A 425 16.08 -2.16 8.78
N ILE A 426 17.27 -2.20 9.37
CA ILE A 426 17.66 -1.38 10.50
C ILE A 426 18.83 -0.50 10.07
N LEU A 427 18.57 0.82 9.98
CA LEU A 427 19.62 1.83 9.93
C LEU A 427 20.30 1.87 11.31
N ARG A 428 21.53 1.37 11.40
CA ARG A 428 22.31 1.27 12.65
C ARG A 428 23.06 2.57 12.90
N THR A 429 22.70 3.27 13.97
CA THR A 429 23.46 4.43 14.47
C THR A 429 24.25 4.11 15.74
N SER A 430 23.79 3.13 16.51
CA SER A 430 24.52 2.50 17.60
C SER A 430 24.09 1.03 17.73
N GLU A 431 24.88 0.22 18.42
CA GLU A 431 24.54 -1.18 18.62
C GLU A 431 23.29 -1.33 19.51
N GLU A 432 23.18 -0.53 20.57
CA GLU A 432 22.02 -0.54 21.48
C GLU A 432 20.73 -0.15 20.75
N GLN A 433 20.81 0.83 19.86
CA GLN A 433 19.68 1.24 19.04
C GLN A 433 19.26 0.13 18.06
N ALA A 434 20.22 -0.56 17.45
CA ALA A 434 19.93 -1.65 16.52
C ALA A 434 19.34 -2.86 17.25
N GLN A 435 19.89 -3.22 18.41
CA GLN A 435 19.37 -4.24 19.30
C GLN A 435 17.92 -3.95 19.74
N ALA A 436 17.64 -2.71 20.16
CA ALA A 436 16.28 -2.30 20.56
C ALA A 436 15.28 -2.38 19.39
N LYS A 437 15.67 -1.97 18.18
CA LYS A 437 14.82 -2.11 16.98
C LYS A 437 14.63 -3.57 16.58
N LEU A 438 15.67 -4.39 16.65
CA LEU A 438 15.56 -5.82 16.37
C LEU A 438 14.54 -6.46 17.30
N ARG A 439 14.64 -6.21 18.61
CA ARG A 439 13.67 -6.69 19.60
C ARG A 439 12.25 -6.24 19.25
N HIS A 440 12.07 -4.98 18.85
CA HIS A 440 10.75 -4.49 18.42
C HIS A 440 10.21 -5.27 17.22
N HIS A 441 11.02 -5.49 16.17
CA HIS A 441 10.60 -6.26 15.01
C HIS A 441 10.25 -7.71 15.38
N VAL A 442 11.08 -8.37 16.19
CA VAL A 442 10.82 -9.75 16.64
C VAL A 442 9.53 -9.80 17.46
N ALA A 443 9.31 -8.86 18.39
CA ALA A 443 8.10 -8.79 19.21
C ALA A 443 6.82 -8.53 18.40
N GLN A 444 6.89 -7.79 17.30
CA GLN A 444 5.76 -7.60 16.38
C GLN A 444 5.51 -8.83 15.50
N LEU A 445 6.56 -9.60 15.21
CA LEU A 445 6.53 -10.74 14.31
C LEU A 445 6.03 -12.02 14.98
N VAL A 446 6.49 -12.32 16.20
CA VAL A 446 6.17 -13.58 16.90
C VAL A 446 4.96 -13.40 17.82
N ASN A 447 4.13 -14.44 17.93
CA ASN A 447 3.01 -14.44 18.87
C ASN A 447 3.45 -14.90 20.29
N LEU A 448 4.58 -14.37 20.77
CA LEU A 448 5.16 -14.67 22.07
C LEU A 448 5.65 -13.37 22.72
N PRO A 449 5.57 -13.23 24.06
CA PRO A 449 6.15 -12.09 24.73
C PRO A 449 7.68 -12.10 24.58
N VAL A 450 8.24 -11.01 24.08
CA VAL A 450 9.70 -10.83 23.94
C VAL A 450 10.18 -9.83 24.97
N PHE A 451 11.02 -10.28 25.91
CA PHE A 451 11.49 -9.48 27.03
C PHE A 451 12.83 -8.78 26.74
N ASP A 452 13.07 -7.65 27.39
CA ASP A 452 14.29 -6.87 27.24
C ASP A 452 15.56 -7.67 27.58
N ALA A 453 15.46 -8.58 28.57
CA ALA A 453 16.55 -9.45 28.98
C ALA A 453 17.01 -10.42 27.87
N TRP A 454 16.20 -10.64 26.83
CA TRP A 454 16.54 -11.54 25.72
C TRP A 454 17.23 -10.84 24.56
N THR A 455 17.36 -9.50 24.62
CA THR A 455 17.83 -8.69 23.49
C THR A 455 19.23 -9.10 23.00
N SER A 456 20.19 -9.28 23.92
CA SER A 456 21.56 -9.69 23.58
C SER A 456 21.61 -11.07 22.94
N PHE A 457 20.84 -12.02 23.47
CA PHE A 457 20.70 -13.36 22.91
C PHE A 457 20.12 -13.31 21.49
N LEU A 458 18.99 -12.61 21.30
CA LEU A 458 18.35 -12.50 19.99
C LEU A 458 19.24 -11.83 18.95
N TRP A 459 20.04 -10.85 19.37
CA TRP A 459 21.02 -10.18 18.51
C TRP A 459 22.10 -11.14 18.02
N GLN A 460 22.77 -11.83 18.95
CA GLN A 460 23.86 -12.76 18.62
C GLN A 460 23.35 -13.97 17.84
N ALA A 461 22.29 -14.62 18.33
CA ALA A 461 21.72 -15.79 17.70
C ALA A 461 21.08 -15.45 16.34
N GLY A 462 20.51 -14.25 16.18
CA GLY A 462 19.98 -13.77 14.91
C GLY A 462 21.07 -13.57 13.85
N HIS A 463 22.25 -13.06 14.24
CA HIS A 463 23.40 -12.98 13.35
C HIS A 463 23.95 -14.36 12.98
N ALA A 464 24.14 -15.25 13.97
CA ALA A 464 24.63 -16.61 13.74
C ALA A 464 23.68 -17.43 12.84
N ALA A 465 22.36 -17.24 13.00
CA ALA A 465 21.34 -17.88 12.17
C ALA A 465 21.10 -17.18 10.82
N MET A 466 21.89 -16.15 10.47
CA MET A 466 21.74 -15.35 9.23
C MET A 466 20.38 -14.66 9.06
N LEU A 467 19.63 -14.49 10.16
CA LEU A 467 18.40 -13.70 10.21
C LEU A 467 18.67 -12.21 10.26
N VAL A 468 19.85 -11.81 10.76
CA VAL A 468 20.34 -10.43 10.74
C VAL A 468 21.66 -10.39 9.97
N ARG A 469 21.71 -9.60 8.90
CA ARG A 469 22.87 -9.56 7.98
C ARG A 469 23.25 -8.13 7.63
N PRO A 470 24.55 -7.81 7.46
CA PRO A 470 24.94 -6.54 6.87
C PRO A 470 24.44 -6.44 5.43
N THR A 471 23.89 -5.28 5.08
CA THR A 471 23.41 -4.98 3.73
C THR A 471 24.52 -4.29 2.96
N ARG A 472 24.68 -4.61 1.67
CA ARG A 472 25.65 -3.94 0.81
C ARG A 472 25.33 -2.44 0.79
N SER A 473 26.23 -1.64 1.35
CA SER A 473 26.01 -0.20 1.55
C SER A 473 27.33 0.57 1.47
N ALA A 474 27.23 1.88 1.25
CA ALA A 474 28.38 2.79 1.25
C ALA A 474 27.98 4.19 1.76
N GLY A 475 28.98 5.08 1.86
CA GLY A 475 28.79 6.45 2.33
C GLY A 475 28.75 6.55 3.85
N GLY A 476 29.46 5.66 4.55
CA GLY A 476 29.42 5.58 6.02
C GLY A 476 28.11 5.06 6.59
N MET A 477 27.10 4.79 5.76
CA MET A 477 25.85 4.21 6.21
C MET A 477 26.04 2.74 6.59
N ASP A 478 25.40 2.35 7.68
CA ASP A 478 25.39 1.00 8.19
C ASP A 478 23.94 0.49 8.24
N LEU A 479 23.61 -0.36 7.27
CA LEU A 479 22.25 -0.90 7.12
C LEU A 479 22.26 -2.40 7.35
N LEU A 480 21.44 -2.86 8.29
CA LEU A 480 21.24 -4.29 8.54
C LEU A 480 19.95 -4.75 7.89
N THR A 481 20.01 -5.88 7.19
CA THR A 481 18.87 -6.64 6.69
C THR A 481 18.38 -7.56 7.81
N VAL A 482 17.07 -7.58 8.05
CA VAL A 482 16.41 -8.47 9.02
C VAL A 482 15.37 -9.32 8.31
N ALA A 483 15.53 -10.64 8.37
CA ALA A 483 14.55 -11.59 7.89
C ALA A 483 13.38 -11.68 8.88
N LEU A 484 12.17 -11.35 8.42
CA LEU A 484 10.93 -11.46 9.19
C LEU A 484 10.32 -12.86 9.04
N ASP A 485 11.09 -13.88 9.42
CA ASP A 485 10.66 -15.28 9.47
C ASP A 485 10.14 -15.62 10.87
N ALA A 486 8.82 -15.58 11.05
CA ALA A 486 8.19 -15.85 12.33
C ALA A 486 8.51 -17.25 12.87
N THR A 487 8.67 -18.25 11.99
CA THR A 487 9.01 -19.61 12.37
C THR A 487 10.44 -19.69 12.88
N ALA A 488 11.40 -19.11 12.16
CA ALA A 488 12.81 -19.11 12.59
C ALA A 488 13.02 -18.38 13.92
N TRP A 489 12.43 -17.18 14.08
CA TRP A 489 12.52 -16.42 15.33
C TRP A 489 11.83 -17.12 16.50
N THR A 490 10.67 -17.77 16.26
CA THR A 490 10.01 -18.58 17.29
C THR A 490 10.88 -19.75 17.71
N ARG A 491 11.52 -20.46 16.78
CA ARG A 491 12.43 -21.58 17.06
C ARG A 491 13.67 -21.13 17.84
N LEU A 492 14.22 -19.95 17.53
CA LEU A 492 15.32 -19.36 18.31
C LEU A 492 14.91 -19.09 19.75
N ILE A 493 13.72 -18.53 19.98
CA ILE A 493 13.22 -18.22 21.33
C ILE A 493 12.93 -19.51 22.10
N THR A 494 12.19 -20.45 21.51
CA THR A 494 11.83 -21.70 22.20
C THR A 494 13.05 -22.57 22.47
N GLY A 495 13.97 -22.68 21.52
CA GLY A 495 15.23 -23.41 21.72
C GLY A 495 16.16 -22.73 22.73
N GLY A 496 16.20 -21.38 22.76
CA GLY A 496 16.92 -20.62 23.78
C GLY A 496 16.37 -20.85 25.19
N LEU A 497 15.05 -20.95 25.35
CA LEU A 497 14.38 -21.29 26.61
C LEU A 497 14.65 -22.74 27.04
N GLU A 498 14.53 -23.69 26.11
CA GLU A 498 14.75 -25.11 26.35
C GLU A 498 16.20 -25.40 26.80
N GLN A 499 17.17 -24.71 26.21
CA GLN A 499 18.58 -24.84 26.58
C GLN A 499 18.99 -24.03 27.82
N GLY A 500 18.11 -23.22 28.38
CA GLY A 500 18.41 -22.30 29.47
C GLY A 500 19.39 -21.17 29.08
N ALA A 501 19.51 -20.85 27.78
CA ALA A 501 20.29 -19.71 27.31
C ALA A 501 19.58 -18.37 27.60
N ILE A 502 18.25 -18.40 27.57
CA ILE A 502 17.38 -17.33 28.06
C ILE A 502 16.37 -17.93 29.05
N ALA A 503 15.86 -17.09 29.95
CA ALA A 503 14.87 -17.50 30.95
C ALA A 503 13.69 -16.52 30.97
N LEU A 504 12.52 -17.01 31.36
CA LEU A 504 11.38 -16.16 31.65
C LEU A 504 11.74 -15.25 32.85
N PRO A 505 11.42 -13.95 32.80
CA PRO A 505 11.60 -13.09 33.96
C PRO A 505 10.84 -13.65 35.16
N ARG A 506 11.50 -13.74 36.31
CA ARG A 506 10.81 -14.09 37.56
C ARG A 506 9.88 -12.94 37.91
N VAL A 507 8.60 -13.23 38.06
CA VAL A 507 7.64 -12.27 38.62
C VAL A 507 8.10 -12.00 40.05
N GLY A 508 8.55 -10.77 40.31
CA GLY A 508 8.95 -10.30 41.63
C GLY A 508 7.75 -9.97 42.50
#